data_AF-A0A7H0SQA4-F1
#
_entry.id   AF-A0A7H0SQA4-F1
#
_cell.length_a   1.000
_cell.length_b   1.000
_cell.length_c   1.000
_cell.angle_alpha   90.00
_cell.angle_beta   90.00
_cell.angle_gamma   90.00
#
_symmetry.space_group_name_H-M   'P 1'
#
loop_
_entity.id
_entity.type
_entity.pdbx_description
1 polymer ?
#
loop_
_entity_poly.entity_id
_entity_poly.type
_entity_poly.pdbx_seq_one_letter_code
_entity_poly.pdbx_strand_id
1 'polypeptide(L)'
;MSTDYRLEVPDTTFPVQSSPLGCQVPTNFVAPLWNTTAGDDAIDLAEAVGLRLLPWQKLVLRNSLGESVTGRWEAFEVGLIVPRQNGKNVVVMARELAGLFLFGEEQIIHTAHLFKTAVSAFRDLRNIIEKSPDLMENVQSISHSSGNTAITLKKGGGRIDFLARAGGGGRGLSGIW
;
A
#
# COMPACT_ATOMS: atom_id res chain seq x y z
N MET A 1 31.92 -8.50 -1.06
CA MET A 1 30.87 -8.31 -0.04
C MET A 1 29.56 -8.66 -0.71
N SER A 2 28.81 -9.63 -0.20
CA SER A 2 27.45 -9.87 -0.69
C SER A 2 26.65 -8.61 -0.40
N THR A 3 26.25 -7.87 -1.44
CA THR A 3 25.33 -6.75 -1.28
C THR A 3 24.05 -7.30 -0.68
N ASP A 4 23.53 -6.64 0.36
CA ASP A 4 22.26 -7.03 0.95
C ASP A 4 21.15 -6.76 -0.08
N TYR A 5 20.58 -7.82 -0.65
CA TYR A 5 19.58 -7.73 -1.72
C TYR A 5 18.33 -6.92 -1.30
N ARG A 6 18.10 -6.78 0.00
CA ARG A 6 17.00 -5.98 0.57
C ARG A 6 17.21 -4.48 0.38
N LEU A 7 18.45 -4.06 0.16
CA LEU A 7 18.84 -2.66 -0.07
C LEU A 7 19.02 -2.34 -1.56
N GLU A 8 18.77 -3.29 -2.45
CA GLU A 8 18.81 -3.06 -3.88
C GLU A 8 17.63 -2.17 -4.29
N VAL A 9 17.96 -0.99 -4.82
CA VAL A 9 16.99 0.01 -5.26
C VAL A 9 16.61 -0.27 -6.72
N PRO A 10 15.34 -0.57 -7.02
CA PRO A 10 14.92 -0.83 -8.40
C PRO A 10 15.02 0.41 -9.27
N ASP A 11 15.26 0.24 -10.57
CA ASP A 11 15.37 1.36 -11.51
C ASP A 11 14.06 2.16 -11.67
N THR A 12 14.20 3.44 -12.03
CA THR A 12 13.07 4.29 -12.41
C THR A 12 12.51 3.85 -13.76
N THR A 13 11.20 3.63 -13.84
CA THR A 13 10.48 3.28 -15.07
C THR A 13 10.01 4.50 -15.86
N PHE A 14 10.36 5.72 -15.43
CA PHE A 14 9.94 6.97 -16.05
C PHE A 14 11.09 8.00 -16.09
N PRO A 15 11.00 9.01 -16.99
CA PRO A 15 12.05 10.02 -17.12
C PRO A 15 12.27 10.78 -15.81
N VAL A 16 13.53 10.81 -15.37
CA VAL A 16 13.96 11.59 -14.21
C VAL A 16 13.90 13.07 -14.56
N GLN A 17 13.00 13.81 -13.90
CA GLN A 17 12.80 15.25 -14.16
C GLN A 17 13.94 16.12 -13.61
N SER A 18 14.60 15.66 -12.55
CA SER A 18 15.75 16.32 -11.93
C SER A 18 16.62 15.29 -11.22
N SER A 19 17.93 15.55 -11.13
CA SER A 19 18.85 14.68 -10.40
C SER A 19 18.34 14.46 -8.96
N PRO A 20 18.32 13.21 -8.45
CA PRO A 20 17.88 12.94 -7.10
C PRO A 20 18.69 13.76 -6.08
N LEU A 21 17.99 14.55 -5.25
CA LEU A 21 18.60 15.17 -4.08
C LEU A 21 18.46 14.20 -2.89
N GLY A 22 19.56 13.57 -2.51
CA GLY A 22 19.64 12.68 -1.34
C GLY A 22 19.88 11.21 -1.66
N CYS A 23 19.76 10.36 -0.64
CA CYS A 23 19.97 8.91 -0.73
C CYS A 23 18.63 8.19 -0.93
N GLN A 24 18.55 7.31 -1.94
CA GLN A 24 17.35 6.47 -2.18
C GLN A 24 17.25 5.29 -1.21
N VAL A 25 18.33 4.98 -0.50
CA VAL A 25 18.39 3.96 0.55
C VAL A 25 18.22 4.63 1.91
N PRO A 26 17.38 4.08 2.81
CA PRO A 26 17.18 4.66 4.13
C PRO A 26 18.44 4.58 4.99
N THR A 27 18.68 5.62 5.79
CA THR A 27 19.82 5.66 6.74
C THR A 27 19.71 4.59 7.82
N ASN A 28 18.49 4.31 8.28
CA ASN A 28 18.20 3.23 9.21
C ASN A 28 17.29 2.22 8.50
N PHE A 29 17.77 0.99 8.36
CA PHE A 29 17.04 -0.09 7.73
C PHE A 29 17.03 -1.31 8.63
N VAL A 30 15.84 -1.79 8.95
CA VAL A 30 15.63 -3.04 9.67
C VAL A 30 14.47 -3.75 9.00
N ALA A 31 14.74 -4.93 8.45
CA ALA A 31 13.76 -5.84 7.88
C ALA A 31 14.20 -7.27 8.18
N PRO A 32 13.27 -8.24 8.24
CA PRO A 32 13.64 -9.65 8.22
C PRO A 32 14.30 -10.01 6.88
N LEU A 33 14.92 -11.19 6.83
CA LEU A 33 15.26 -11.81 5.54
C LEU A 33 13.98 -12.40 4.95
N TRP A 34 13.85 -12.40 3.63
CA TRP A 34 12.72 -12.99 2.92
C TRP A 34 13.21 -13.81 1.73
N ASN A 35 12.45 -14.83 1.34
CA ASN A 35 12.83 -15.74 0.25
C ASN A 35 12.29 -15.25 -1.10
N THR A 36 11.02 -14.85 -1.11
CA THR A 36 10.34 -14.19 -2.25
C THR A 36 9.70 -12.89 -1.75
N THR A 37 9.20 -12.07 -2.67
CA THR A 37 8.43 -10.88 -2.32
C THR A 37 7.25 -10.72 -3.24
N ALA A 38 6.05 -10.61 -2.66
CA ALA A 38 4.84 -10.20 -3.39
C ALA A 38 4.83 -8.68 -3.67
N GLY A 39 5.89 -7.97 -3.26
CA GLY A 39 6.05 -6.56 -3.55
C GLY A 39 6.22 -6.28 -5.03
N ASP A 40 6.79 -7.20 -5.80
CA ASP A 40 6.93 -7.06 -7.25
C ASP A 40 5.54 -7.10 -7.93
N ASP A 41 4.67 -8.04 -7.55
CA ASP A 41 3.28 -8.08 -8.04
C ASP A 41 2.48 -6.81 -7.65
N ALA A 42 2.69 -6.30 -6.44
CA ALA A 42 2.08 -5.06 -5.99
C ALA A 42 2.56 -3.83 -6.79
N ILE A 43 3.85 -3.81 -7.17
CA ILE A 43 4.43 -2.76 -8.02
C ILE A 43 3.84 -2.85 -9.43
N ASP A 44 3.76 -4.05 -10.00
CA ASP A 44 3.22 -4.28 -11.34
C ASP A 44 1.75 -3.85 -11.44
N LEU A 45 0.93 -4.21 -10.44
CA LEU A 45 -0.46 -3.73 -10.37
C LEU A 45 -0.53 -2.21 -10.28
N ALA A 46 0.29 -1.58 -9.43
CA ALA A 46 0.32 -0.13 -9.28
C ALA A 46 0.67 0.55 -10.63
N GLU A 47 1.70 0.07 -11.31
CA GLU A 47 2.13 0.63 -12.60
C GLU A 47 1.08 0.39 -13.70
N ALA A 48 0.42 -0.78 -13.73
CA ALA A 48 -0.64 -1.10 -14.68
C ALA A 48 -1.83 -0.14 -14.60
N VAL A 49 -2.15 0.38 -13.41
CA VAL A 49 -3.23 1.37 -13.21
C VAL A 49 -2.73 2.83 -13.23
N GLY A 50 -1.49 3.04 -13.66
CA GLY A 50 -0.88 4.36 -13.80
C GLY A 50 -0.36 4.99 -12.50
N LEU A 51 -0.29 4.24 -11.40
CA LEU A 51 0.33 4.66 -10.14
C LEU A 51 1.85 4.44 -10.21
N ARG A 52 2.58 5.47 -10.63
CA ARG A 52 4.05 5.40 -10.76
C ARG A 52 4.74 5.45 -9.41
N LEU A 53 5.57 4.44 -9.14
CA LEU A 53 6.34 4.32 -7.91
C LEU A 53 7.78 4.76 -8.10
N LEU A 54 8.28 5.58 -7.18
CA LEU A 54 9.69 5.93 -7.09
C LEU A 54 10.52 4.71 -6.67
N PRO A 55 11.81 4.65 -7.04
CA PRO A 55 12.72 3.57 -6.68
C PRO A 55 12.69 3.18 -5.19
N TRP A 56 12.79 4.17 -4.29
CA TRP A 56 12.74 3.91 -2.86
C TRP A 56 11.36 3.40 -2.39
N GLN A 57 10.27 3.78 -3.07
CA GLN A 57 8.92 3.28 -2.77
C GLN A 57 8.79 1.79 -3.13
N LYS A 58 9.37 1.40 -4.28
CA LYS A 58 9.47 0.00 -4.69
C LYS A 58 10.30 -0.82 -3.70
N LEU A 59 11.43 -0.29 -3.25
CA LEU A 59 12.26 -0.91 -2.21
C LEU A 59 11.47 -1.14 -0.92
N VAL A 60 10.69 -0.15 -0.47
CA VAL A 60 9.85 -0.30 0.73
C VAL A 60 8.79 -1.37 0.53
N LEU A 61 8.10 -1.41 -0.62
CA LEU A 61 7.08 -2.42 -0.90
C LEU A 61 7.66 -3.83 -0.89
N ARG A 62 8.78 -4.06 -1.59
CA ARG A 62 9.46 -5.37 -1.64
C ARG A 62 9.79 -5.90 -0.25
N ASN A 63 10.32 -5.04 0.61
CA ASN A 63 10.66 -5.44 1.97
C ASN A 63 9.43 -5.56 2.90
N SER A 64 8.37 -4.79 2.66
CA SER A 64 7.13 -4.87 3.43
C SER A 64 6.30 -6.12 3.10
N LEU A 65 6.48 -6.67 1.90
CA LEU A 65 5.77 -7.83 1.35
C LEU A 65 6.71 -9.01 1.15
N GLY A 66 7.75 -9.11 1.98
CA GLY A 66 8.66 -10.24 2.00
C GLY A 66 7.97 -11.50 2.52
N GLU A 67 8.17 -12.61 1.83
CA GLU A 67 7.54 -13.90 2.12
C GLU A 67 8.58 -14.96 2.52
N SER A 68 8.17 -15.81 3.45
CA SER A 68 8.89 -17.02 3.82
C SER A 68 8.78 -18.09 2.75
N VAL A 69 9.59 -19.14 2.87
CA VAL A 69 9.48 -20.35 2.04
C VAL A 69 8.09 -21.02 2.11
N THR A 70 7.28 -20.66 3.11
CA THR A 70 5.91 -21.16 3.28
C THR A 70 4.83 -20.24 2.69
N GLY A 71 5.21 -19.14 2.02
CA GLY A 71 4.28 -18.16 1.46
C GLY A 71 3.59 -17.29 2.52
N ARG A 72 4.15 -17.22 3.73
CA ARG A 72 3.67 -16.33 4.81
C ARG A 72 4.53 -15.08 4.89
N TRP A 73 3.94 -13.95 5.28
CA TRP A 73 4.66 -12.70 5.51
C TRP A 73 5.76 -12.86 6.57
N GLU A 74 6.95 -12.38 6.27
CA GLU A 74 8.09 -12.34 7.20
C GLU A 74 7.97 -11.16 8.18
N ALA A 75 7.36 -10.06 7.75
CA ALA A 75 7.11 -8.89 8.57
C ALA A 75 5.62 -8.80 8.93
N PHE A 76 5.32 -8.85 10.23
CA PHE A 76 3.97 -8.59 10.72
C PHE A 76 3.67 -7.09 10.81
N GLU A 77 4.65 -6.29 11.23
CA GLU A 77 4.56 -4.84 11.35
C GLU A 77 5.60 -4.15 10.48
N VAL A 78 5.18 -3.09 9.78
CA VAL A 78 6.04 -2.29 8.91
C VAL A 78 5.96 -0.82 9.31
N GLY A 79 7.12 -0.25 9.63
CA GLY A 79 7.27 1.16 10.00
C GLY A 79 8.03 1.94 8.94
N LEU A 80 7.52 3.13 8.58
CA LEU A 80 8.16 4.02 7.62
C LEU A 80 8.26 5.45 8.18
N ILE A 81 9.48 5.90 8.45
CA ILE A 81 9.78 7.26 8.92
C ILE A 81 10.34 8.07 7.75
N VAL A 82 9.55 9.00 7.24
CA VAL A 82 9.89 9.78 6.04
C VAL A 82 9.50 11.25 6.24
N PRO A 83 10.32 12.22 5.77
CA PRO A 83 9.99 13.64 5.81
C PRO A 83 8.63 13.97 5.16
N ARG A 84 8.11 15.15 5.48
CA ARG A 84 6.84 15.64 4.92
C ARG A 84 6.93 15.72 3.40
N GLN A 85 5.81 15.46 2.71
CA GLN A 85 5.65 15.61 1.25
C GLN A 85 6.57 14.73 0.38
N ASN A 86 7.31 13.79 0.95
CA ASN A 86 8.17 12.90 0.17
C ASN A 86 7.43 11.68 -0.42
N GLY A 87 6.14 11.81 -0.75
CA GLY A 87 5.39 10.73 -1.43
C GLY A 87 5.07 9.45 -0.63
N LYS A 88 5.22 9.43 0.71
CA LYS A 88 4.94 8.21 1.51
C LYS A 88 3.51 7.66 1.38
N ASN A 89 2.54 8.52 1.08
CA ASN A 89 1.15 8.08 0.90
C ASN A 89 0.98 7.18 -0.32
N VAL A 90 1.86 7.31 -1.33
CA VAL A 90 1.83 6.47 -2.54
C VAL A 90 2.16 5.02 -2.20
N VAL A 91 3.11 4.78 -1.29
CA VAL A 91 3.45 3.42 -0.80
C VAL A 91 2.24 2.78 -0.14
N VAL A 92 1.57 3.52 0.76
CA VAL A 92 0.38 3.04 1.47
C VAL A 92 -0.73 2.69 0.48
N MET A 93 -0.98 3.56 -0.49
CA MET A 93 -2.01 3.34 -1.51
C MET A 93 -1.70 2.13 -2.41
N ALA A 94 -0.44 1.95 -2.82
CA ALA A 94 -0.04 0.77 -3.59
C ALA A 94 -0.26 -0.53 -2.78
N ARG A 95 0.06 -0.51 -1.48
CA ARG A 95 -0.20 -1.64 -0.59
C ARG A 95 -1.68 -1.93 -0.38
N GLU A 96 -2.50 -0.89 -0.26
CA GLU A 96 -3.97 -1.01 -0.15
C GLU A 96 -4.59 -1.57 -1.42
N LEU A 97 -4.10 -1.12 -2.58
CA LEU A 97 -4.53 -1.62 -3.88
C LEU A 97 -4.21 -3.11 -4.05
N ALA A 98 -2.97 -3.51 -3.74
CA ALA A 98 -2.54 -4.91 -3.79
C ALA A 98 -3.30 -5.79 -2.79
N GLY A 99 -3.53 -5.29 -1.57
CA GLY A 99 -4.33 -5.97 -0.56
C GLY A 99 -5.75 -6.27 -1.04
N LEU A 100 -6.38 -5.25 -1.65
CA LEU A 100 -7.76 -5.33 -2.09
C LEU A 100 -7.93 -6.25 -3.31
N PHE A 101 -7.01 -6.22 -4.27
CA PHE A 101 -7.19 -6.88 -5.57
C PHE A 101 -6.29 -8.11 -5.82
N LEU A 102 -5.19 -8.29 -5.09
CA LEU A 102 -4.24 -9.42 -5.29
C LEU A 102 -4.26 -10.41 -4.14
N PHE A 103 -4.18 -9.92 -2.90
CA PHE A 103 -3.88 -10.79 -1.75
C PHE A 103 -5.11 -11.40 -1.09
N GLY A 104 -6.31 -11.06 -1.57
CA GLY A 104 -7.56 -11.60 -1.03
C GLY A 104 -7.84 -11.16 0.41
N GLU A 105 -7.34 -9.99 0.82
CA GLU A 105 -7.57 -9.47 2.18
C GLU A 105 -9.05 -9.14 2.37
N GLU A 106 -9.70 -9.81 3.33
CA GLU A 106 -11.14 -9.63 3.56
C GLU A 106 -11.47 -8.20 4.03
N GLN A 107 -10.61 -7.61 4.87
CA GLN A 107 -10.82 -6.29 5.45
C GLN A 107 -9.51 -5.53 5.62
N ILE A 108 -9.49 -4.31 5.09
CA ILE A 108 -8.38 -3.35 5.20
C ILE A 108 -8.91 -2.10 5.91
N ILE A 109 -8.16 -1.59 6.89
CA ILE A 109 -8.56 -0.38 7.63
C ILE A 109 -7.49 0.69 7.46
N HIS A 110 -7.82 1.72 6.68
CA HIS A 110 -7.01 2.93 6.58
C HIS A 110 -7.41 3.91 7.68
N THR A 111 -6.46 4.27 8.55
CA THR A 111 -6.70 5.29 9.58
C THR A 111 -5.77 6.49 9.46
N ALA A 112 -6.32 7.68 9.68
CA ALA A 112 -5.55 8.91 9.79
C ALA A 112 -5.92 9.70 11.04
N HIS A 113 -5.01 10.57 11.51
CA HIS A 113 -5.27 11.42 12.68
C HIS A 113 -6.52 12.31 12.51
N LEU A 114 -6.75 12.82 11.31
CA LEU A 114 -7.91 13.65 10.98
C LEU A 114 -8.74 12.93 9.91
N PHE A 115 -10.06 12.92 10.06
CA PHE A 115 -10.97 12.28 9.08
C PHE A 115 -10.76 12.82 7.66
N LYS A 116 -10.58 14.14 7.52
CA LYS A 116 -10.30 14.77 6.23
C LYS A 116 -9.08 14.19 5.50
N THR A 117 -8.08 13.72 6.24
CA THR A 117 -6.88 13.09 5.68
C THR A 117 -7.20 11.69 5.17
N ALA A 118 -7.97 10.90 5.92
CA ALA A 118 -8.44 9.59 5.47
C ALA A 118 -9.35 9.71 4.23
N VAL A 119 -10.25 10.70 4.21
CA VAL A 119 -11.10 11.00 3.05
C VAL A 119 -10.28 11.40 1.82
N SER A 120 -9.15 12.09 2.01
CA SER A 120 -8.24 12.37 0.89
C SER A 120 -7.67 11.08 0.30
N ALA A 121 -7.17 10.18 1.13
CA ALA A 121 -6.64 8.89 0.68
C ALA A 121 -7.72 8.05 -0.02
N PHE A 122 -8.95 8.03 0.53
CA PHE A 122 -10.11 7.40 -0.10
C PHE A 122 -10.38 7.96 -1.51
N ARG A 123 -10.38 9.30 -1.67
CA ARG A 123 -10.61 9.93 -2.97
C ARG A 123 -9.52 9.57 -3.96
N ASP A 124 -8.26 9.55 -3.52
CA ASP A 124 -7.14 9.21 -4.40
C ASP A 124 -7.23 7.75 -4.86
N LEU A 125 -7.51 6.81 -3.95
CA LEU A 125 -7.69 5.39 -4.28
C LEU A 125 -8.91 5.19 -5.20
N ARG A 126 -10.04 5.80 -4.86
CA ARG A 126 -11.25 5.79 -5.70
C ARG A 126 -10.95 6.26 -7.12
N ASN A 127 -10.23 7.38 -7.26
CA ASN A 127 -9.92 7.95 -8.57
C ASN A 127 -9.07 7.00 -9.43
N ILE A 128 -8.17 6.22 -8.83
CA ILE A 128 -7.37 5.21 -9.54
C ILE A 128 -8.27 4.07 -9.99
N ILE A 129 -9.09 3.55 -9.08
CA ILE A 129 -10.00 2.43 -9.36
C ILE A 129 -10.99 2.82 -10.45
N GLU A 130 -11.66 3.97 -10.36
CA GLU A 130 -12.65 4.44 -11.35
C GLU A 130 -12.06 4.65 -12.75
N LYS A 131 -10.75 4.89 -12.86
CA LYS A 131 -10.05 5.04 -14.15
C LYS A 131 -9.64 3.71 -14.78
N SER A 132 -9.70 2.61 -14.03
CA SER A 132 -9.34 1.28 -14.50
C SER A 132 -10.61 0.43 -14.65
N PRO A 133 -11.09 0.18 -15.90
CA PRO A 133 -12.25 -0.67 -16.15
C PRO A 133 -12.12 -2.05 -15.50
N ASP A 134 -10.94 -2.68 -15.61
CA ASP A 134 -10.66 -4.01 -15.07
C ASP A 134 -10.82 -4.07 -13.54
N LEU A 135 -10.42 -3.01 -12.84
CA LEU A 135 -10.63 -2.93 -11.39
C LEU A 135 -12.10 -2.66 -11.06
N MET A 136 -12.74 -1.74 -11.78
CA MET A 136 -14.15 -1.41 -11.59
C MET A 136 -15.09 -2.61 -11.79
N GLU A 137 -14.73 -3.53 -12.68
CA GLU A 137 -15.47 -4.79 -12.86
C GLU A 137 -15.52 -5.63 -11.57
N ASN A 138 -14.56 -5.50 -10.68
CA ASN A 138 -14.52 -6.23 -9.41
C ASN A 138 -15.18 -5.46 -8.25
N VAL A 139 -15.52 -4.18 -8.44
CA VAL A 139 -16.13 -3.34 -7.41
C VAL A 139 -17.63 -3.62 -7.28
N GLN A 140 -18.10 -3.84 -6.05
CA GLN A 140 -19.53 -3.93 -5.73
C GLN A 140 -20.11 -2.57 -5.38
N SER A 141 -19.42 -1.79 -4.53
CA SER A 141 -19.91 -0.49 -4.10
C SER A 141 -18.78 0.43 -3.64
N ILE A 142 -18.99 1.74 -3.80
CA ILE A 142 -18.13 2.81 -3.30
C ILE A 142 -19.01 3.70 -2.42
N SER A 143 -18.78 3.66 -1.11
CA SER A 143 -19.56 4.42 -0.13
C SER A 143 -18.78 5.65 0.32
N HIS A 144 -19.43 6.81 0.29
CA HIS A 144 -18.86 8.08 0.74
C HIS A 144 -19.90 8.86 1.55
N SER A 145 -20.02 8.50 2.84
CA SER A 145 -20.85 9.20 3.80
C SER A 145 -20.07 9.48 5.09
N SER A 146 -20.59 10.37 5.94
CA SER A 146 -19.96 10.80 7.20
C SER A 146 -19.69 9.65 8.18
N GLY A 147 -20.43 8.53 8.06
CA GLY A 147 -20.25 7.33 8.90
C GLY A 147 -19.77 6.08 8.14
N ASN A 148 -19.66 6.14 6.81
CA ASN A 148 -19.27 4.99 5.98
C ASN A 148 -18.51 5.49 4.75
N THR A 149 -17.18 5.52 4.86
CA THR A 149 -16.27 5.80 3.74
C THR A 149 -15.50 4.53 3.43
N ALA A 150 -15.88 3.82 2.37
CA ALA A 150 -15.38 2.49 2.08
C ALA A 150 -15.50 2.10 0.61
N ILE A 151 -14.68 1.13 0.19
CA ILE A 151 -14.77 0.47 -1.11
C ILE A 151 -14.94 -1.03 -0.84
N THR A 152 -15.95 -1.65 -1.47
CA THR A 152 -16.25 -3.08 -1.28
C THR A 152 -16.27 -3.76 -2.63
N LEU A 153 -15.56 -4.88 -2.73
CA LEU A 153 -15.52 -5.72 -3.93
C LEU A 153 -16.71 -6.67 -3.99
N LYS A 154 -16.91 -7.31 -5.15
CA LYS A 154 -17.93 -8.34 -5.38
C LYS A 154 -17.69 -9.56 -4.49
N LYS A 155 -18.68 -10.47 -4.47
CA LYS A 155 -18.67 -11.69 -3.63
C LYS A 155 -17.33 -12.42 -3.73
N GLY A 156 -16.69 -12.69 -2.59
CA GLY A 156 -15.38 -13.33 -2.49
C GLY A 156 -14.20 -12.35 -2.51
N GLY A 157 -14.45 -11.05 -2.67
CA GLY A 157 -13.44 -10.00 -2.56
C GLY A 157 -13.50 -9.25 -1.24
N GLY A 158 -12.49 -8.40 -1.02
CA GLY A 158 -12.29 -7.63 0.20
C GLY A 158 -13.06 -6.33 0.30
N ARG A 159 -12.84 -5.65 1.44
CA ARG A 159 -13.34 -4.30 1.71
C ARG A 159 -12.24 -3.45 2.34
N ILE A 160 -12.17 -2.17 1.96
CA ILE A 160 -11.33 -1.17 2.62
C ILE A 160 -12.18 -0.07 3.25
N ASP A 161 -11.95 0.22 4.52
CA ASP A 161 -12.63 1.27 5.30
C ASP A 161 -11.67 2.41 5.69
N PHE A 162 -12.15 3.64 5.58
CA PHE A 162 -11.37 4.85 5.87
C PHE A 162 -11.92 5.58 7.11
N LEU A 163 -11.11 5.63 8.16
CA LEU A 163 -11.55 6.08 9.49
C LEU A 163 -10.62 7.16 10.06
N ALA A 164 -11.18 7.99 10.94
CA ALA A 164 -10.38 8.82 11.83
C ALA A 164 -9.87 7.98 13.01
N ARG A 165 -8.66 8.27 13.47
CA ARG A 165 -8.13 7.72 14.72
C ARG A 165 -8.89 8.33 15.90
N ALA A 166 -9.91 7.63 16.38
CA ALA A 166 -10.56 7.91 17.65
C ALA A 166 -10.19 6.81 18.66
N GLY A 167 -9.97 7.17 19.93
CA GLY A 167 -9.45 6.32 21.01
C GLY A 167 -10.32 5.11 21.43
N GLY A 168 -11.22 4.63 20.57
CA GLY A 168 -12.06 3.45 20.82
C GLY A 168 -12.71 2.82 19.58
N GLY A 169 -12.46 3.33 18.37
CA GLY A 169 -13.20 2.94 17.15
C GLY A 169 -12.77 1.62 16.50
N GLY A 170 -11.59 1.08 16.86
CA GLY A 170 -11.07 -0.18 16.28
C GLY A 170 -11.64 -1.46 16.87
N ARG A 171 -12.40 -1.39 17.98
CA ARG A 171 -12.89 -2.58 18.69
C ARG A 171 -14.14 -3.24 18.07
N GLY A 172 -14.79 -2.58 17.10
CA GLY A 172 -16.00 -3.08 16.44
C GLY A 172 -15.80 -3.60 15.02
N LEU A 173 -14.58 -3.51 14.50
CA LEU A 173 -14.19 -4.06 13.19
C LEU A 173 -13.37 -5.30 13.52
N SER A 174 -14.01 -6.46 13.41
CA SER A 174 -13.57 -7.73 13.97
C SER A 174 -12.13 -8.07 13.60
N GLY A 175 -11.21 -7.79 14.53
CA GLY A 175 -9.98 -8.56 14.69
C GLY A 175 -10.36 -9.89 15.33
N ILE A 176 -10.56 -10.90 14.49
CA ILE A 176 -10.56 -12.30 14.91
C ILE A 176 -9.49 -12.98 14.05
N TRP A 177 -8.28 -12.95 14.62
CA TRP A 177 -7.06 -13.75 14.39
C TRP A 177 -6.61 -14.05 12.97
#